data_AF-A0A521QML4-F1
#
_entry.id   AF-A0A521QML4-F1
#
_cell.length_a   1.000
_cell.length_b   1.000
_cell.length_c   1.000
_cell.angle_alpha   90.00
_cell.angle_beta   90.00
_cell.angle_gamma   90.00
#
_symmetry.space_group_name_H-M   'P 1'
#
loop_
_entity.id
_entity.type
_entity.pdbx_description
1 polymer ?
#
loop_
_entity_poly.entity_id
_entity_poly.type
_entity_poly.pdbx_seq_one_letter_code
_entity_poly.pdbx_strand_id
1 'polypeptide(L)'
;MTETLYFESIKELRDGYFVEYHPPGADDRFAKASLTFTQETEKAVVSKAMLMELGIWLERYGVPIMMSAWDKRENRILTQDAGDSFLVGWKTSTGKFVHSWHYIDLDGFLEVNQTELDRRAIYKDVPFKTQEQVKLNAAAYAAERRRQNRYLKTILLVWLVVVPTGIALIEYFGPDWLALIALVLSLWQAGKAGYGLWHNSKPSPWEKAKAEKQRRMDHYFNHCERNPEGFARLVSDNFEREAVERTRKEADALSAKLVMEGRRDGKQNTS
;
A
#
# COMPACT_ATOMS: atom_id res chain seq x y z
N MET A 1 -23.36 14.90 -14.78
CA MET A 1 -22.06 14.24 -14.59
C MET A 1 -22.10 13.65 -13.19
N THR A 2 -22.10 12.33 -13.06
CA THR A 2 -22.11 11.65 -11.76
C THR A 2 -20.76 11.85 -11.08
N GLU A 3 -20.78 12.48 -9.92
CA GLU A 3 -19.59 12.71 -9.11
C GLU A 3 -18.99 11.36 -8.70
N THR A 4 -17.71 11.13 -9.02
CA THR A 4 -17.04 9.88 -8.65
C THR A 4 -16.62 9.92 -7.18
N LEU A 5 -17.21 9.03 -6.39
CA LEU A 5 -16.96 8.89 -4.96
C LEU A 5 -16.03 7.71 -4.67
N TYR A 6 -15.06 7.91 -3.79
CA TYR A 6 -14.15 6.88 -3.29
C TYR A 6 -14.40 6.69 -1.80
N PHE A 7 -15.02 5.58 -1.42
CA PHE A 7 -15.28 5.23 -0.02
C PHE A 7 -14.08 4.50 0.59
N GLU A 8 -13.83 4.72 1.88
CA GLU A 8 -12.83 3.96 2.64
C GLU A 8 -13.33 2.53 2.92
N SER A 9 -12.41 1.58 3.12
CA SER A 9 -12.77 0.21 3.50
C SER A 9 -13.19 0.15 4.97
N ILE A 10 -14.17 -0.70 5.26
CA ILE A 10 -14.66 -0.95 6.61
C ILE A 10 -14.02 -2.23 7.11
N LYS A 11 -13.32 -2.18 8.24
CA LYS A 11 -12.65 -3.34 8.82
C LYS A 11 -13.21 -3.64 10.20
N GLU A 12 -13.77 -4.83 10.38
CA GLU A 12 -14.39 -5.27 11.63
C GLU A 12 -13.79 -6.59 12.10
N LEU A 13 -13.46 -6.67 13.39
CA LEU A 13 -12.96 -7.90 14.01
C LEU A 13 -14.13 -8.77 14.48
N ARG A 14 -13.99 -10.08 14.31
CA ARG A 14 -14.88 -11.13 14.80
C ARG A 14 -14.06 -12.11 15.63
N ASP A 15 -14.74 -13.07 16.24
CA ASP A 15 -14.05 -14.14 16.98
C ASP A 15 -13.36 -15.09 15.98
N GLY A 16 -12.01 -15.05 15.94
CA GLY A 16 -11.18 -15.90 15.09
C GLY A 16 -10.83 -15.35 13.70
N TYR A 17 -11.49 -14.29 13.21
CA TYR A 17 -11.22 -13.67 11.90
C TYR A 17 -11.57 -12.18 11.90
N PHE A 18 -11.11 -11.44 10.90
CA PHE A 18 -11.61 -10.10 10.62
C PHE A 18 -12.19 -10.03 9.21
N VAL A 19 -13.12 -9.10 9.01
CA VAL A 19 -13.75 -8.81 7.73
C VAL A 19 -13.30 -7.44 7.27
N GLU A 20 -12.86 -7.36 6.01
CA GLU A 20 -12.65 -6.10 5.31
C GLU A 20 -13.67 -5.96 4.18
N TYR A 21 -14.54 -4.96 4.29
CA TYR A 21 -15.57 -4.64 3.32
C TYR A 21 -15.14 -3.42 2.49
N HIS A 22 -15.16 -3.58 1.18
CA HIS A 22 -14.87 -2.55 0.19
C HIS A 22 -16.16 -2.18 -0.55
N PRO A 23 -16.70 -0.97 -0.32
CA PRO A 23 -17.79 -0.44 -1.14
C PRO A 23 -17.41 -0.44 -2.63
N PRO A 24 -18.39 -0.53 -3.56
CA PRO A 24 -18.12 -0.53 -4.98
C PRO A 24 -17.44 0.78 -5.40
N GLY A 25 -16.30 0.65 -6.09
CA GLY A 25 -15.64 1.78 -6.76
C GLY A 25 -16.50 2.37 -7.88
N ALA A 26 -16.04 3.46 -8.50
CA ALA A 26 -16.74 4.17 -9.58
C ALA A 26 -17.36 3.22 -10.62
N ASP A 27 -16.54 2.30 -11.11
CA ASP A 27 -16.86 1.38 -12.21
C ASP A 27 -17.32 -0.01 -11.73
N ASP A 28 -17.27 -0.28 -10.42
CA ASP A 28 -17.73 -1.54 -9.85
C ASP A 28 -19.24 -1.51 -9.61
N ARG A 29 -19.93 -2.63 -9.92
CA ARG A 29 -21.38 -2.81 -9.71
C ARG A 29 -21.73 -3.53 -8.40
N PHE A 30 -20.73 -4.08 -7.71
CA PHE A 30 -20.88 -4.88 -6.51
C PHE A 30 -19.77 -4.55 -5.50
N ALA A 31 -20.06 -4.76 -4.22
CA ALA A 31 -19.08 -4.62 -3.16
C ALA A 31 -18.23 -5.87 -3.00
N LYS A 32 -17.02 -5.72 -2.45
CA LYS A 32 -16.09 -6.84 -2.23
C LYS A 32 -15.87 -6.97 -0.73
N ALA A 33 -15.96 -8.18 -0.20
CA ALA A 33 -15.66 -8.46 1.20
C ALA A 33 -14.63 -9.59 1.32
N SER A 34 -13.69 -9.43 2.24
CA SER A 34 -12.60 -10.37 2.47
C SER A 34 -12.59 -10.78 3.94
N LEU A 35 -12.72 -12.08 4.20
CA LEU A 35 -12.56 -12.67 5.53
C LEU A 35 -11.12 -13.16 5.66
N THR A 36 -10.39 -12.66 6.64
CA THR A 36 -9.03 -13.14 6.94
C THR A 36 -9.03 -13.83 8.29
N PHE A 37 -8.76 -15.14 8.28
CA PHE A 37 -8.74 -15.97 9.47
C PHE A 37 -7.38 -15.88 10.16
N THR A 38 -7.40 -15.69 11.49
CA THR A 38 -6.17 -15.58 12.29
C THR A 38 -5.57 -16.93 12.63
N GLN A 39 -6.37 -18.00 12.53
CA GLN A 39 -6.00 -19.36 12.85
C GLN A 39 -6.34 -20.29 11.69
N GLU A 40 -5.72 -21.47 11.69
CA GLU A 40 -6.05 -22.51 10.72
C GLU A 40 -7.45 -23.04 11.02
N THR A 41 -8.34 -22.92 10.04
CA THR A 41 -9.77 -23.13 10.23
C THR A 41 -10.27 -24.10 9.16
N GLU A 42 -11.13 -25.04 9.56
CA GLU A 42 -11.72 -26.00 8.63
C GLU A 42 -12.62 -25.31 7.59
N LYS A 43 -12.59 -25.83 6.35
CA LYS A 43 -13.37 -25.28 5.22
C LYS A 43 -14.85 -25.13 5.55
N ALA A 44 -15.45 -26.08 6.27
CA ALA A 44 -16.87 -26.03 6.64
C ALA A 44 -17.20 -24.84 7.55
N VAL A 45 -16.31 -24.51 8.49
CA VAL A 45 -16.45 -23.36 9.38
C VAL A 45 -16.28 -22.06 8.60
N VAL A 46 -15.30 -22.00 7.69
CA VAL A 46 -15.08 -20.86 6.79
C VAL A 46 -16.32 -20.59 5.93
N SER A 47 -16.87 -21.62 5.28
CA SER A 47 -18.08 -21.49 4.44
C SER A 47 -19.28 -20.98 5.23
N LYS A 48 -19.45 -21.45 6.47
CA LYS A 48 -20.52 -20.99 7.36
C LYS A 48 -20.32 -19.51 7.76
N ALA A 49 -19.09 -19.11 8.08
CA ALA A 49 -18.75 -17.73 8.40
C ALA A 49 -19.00 -16.79 7.20
N MET A 50 -18.62 -17.21 5.99
CA MET A 50 -18.89 -16.46 4.75
C MET A 50 -20.40 -16.27 4.53
N LEU A 51 -21.21 -17.32 4.69
CA LEU A 51 -22.67 -17.23 4.54
C LEU A 51 -23.31 -16.27 5.57
N MET A 52 -22.82 -16.33 6.81
CA MET A 52 -23.30 -15.45 7.88
C MET A 52 -22.96 -13.99 7.59
N GLU A 53 -21.70 -13.68 7.27
CA GLU A 53 -21.27 -12.33 6.96
C GLU A 53 -21.94 -11.79 5.69
N LEU A 54 -22.17 -12.63 4.68
CA LEU A 54 -22.93 -12.24 3.48
C LEU A 54 -24.31 -11.70 3.85
N GLY A 55 -25.01 -12.39 4.76
CA GLY A 55 -26.30 -11.94 5.29
C GLY A 55 -26.20 -10.57 5.98
N ILE A 56 -25.23 -10.41 6.89
CA ILE A 56 -25.02 -9.17 7.65
C ILE A 56 -24.80 -7.97 6.72
N TRP A 57 -23.88 -8.10 5.75
CA TRP A 57 -23.55 -6.99 4.85
C TRP A 57 -24.65 -6.72 3.82
N LEU A 58 -25.33 -7.76 3.31
CA LEU A 58 -26.50 -7.59 2.43
C LEU A 58 -27.67 -6.93 3.17
N GLU A 59 -27.84 -7.22 4.46
CA GLU A 59 -28.85 -6.57 5.28
C GLU A 59 -28.50 -5.09 5.51
N ARG A 60 -27.24 -4.81 5.86
CA ARG A 60 -26.74 -3.47 6.17
C ARG A 60 -26.81 -2.51 4.97
N TYR A 61 -26.32 -2.92 3.80
CA TYR A 61 -26.19 -2.02 2.64
C TYR A 61 -27.11 -2.38 1.47
N GLY A 62 -27.61 -3.61 1.38
CA GLY A 62 -28.49 -4.03 0.29
C GLY A 62 -27.84 -4.08 -1.10
N VAL A 63 -26.52 -3.97 -1.17
CA VAL A 63 -25.75 -3.99 -2.42
C VAL A 63 -25.27 -5.42 -2.71
N PRO A 64 -25.23 -5.89 -3.97
CA PRO A 64 -24.64 -7.18 -4.29
C PRO A 64 -23.18 -7.28 -3.80
N ILE A 65 -22.80 -8.41 -3.23
CA ILE A 65 -21.49 -8.60 -2.60
C ILE A 65 -20.82 -9.85 -3.17
N MET A 66 -19.51 -9.73 -3.40
CA MET A 66 -18.61 -10.86 -3.62
C MET A 66 -17.72 -11.03 -2.39
N MET A 67 -17.78 -12.20 -1.76
CA MET A 67 -16.97 -12.54 -0.60
C MET A 67 -15.86 -13.52 -0.95
N SER A 68 -14.70 -13.31 -0.34
CA SER A 68 -13.56 -14.22 -0.40
C SER A 68 -13.05 -14.53 1.01
N ALA A 69 -12.42 -15.68 1.19
CA ALA A 69 -11.81 -16.08 2.44
C ALA A 69 -10.30 -16.33 2.27
N TRP A 70 -9.53 -15.90 3.25
CA TRP A 70 -8.08 -15.92 3.29
C TRP A 70 -7.63 -16.54 4.60
N ASP A 71 -6.59 -17.37 4.54
CA ASP A 71 -5.97 -17.93 5.74
C ASP A 71 -5.03 -16.90 6.41
N LYS A 72 -4.43 -17.31 7.53
CA LYS A 72 -3.45 -16.48 8.26
C LYS A 72 -2.20 -16.13 7.44
N ARG A 73 -1.93 -16.86 6.36
CA ARG A 73 -0.80 -16.64 5.45
C ARG A 73 -1.21 -15.79 4.24
N GLU A 74 -2.45 -15.29 4.21
CA GLU A 74 -3.05 -14.59 3.07
C GLU A 74 -3.14 -15.45 1.80
N ASN A 75 -3.21 -16.76 1.96
CA ASN A 75 -3.60 -17.67 0.90
C ASN A 75 -5.12 -17.80 0.85
N ARG A 76 -5.69 -17.77 -0.35
CA ARG A 76 -7.13 -17.93 -0.53
C ARG A 76 -7.57 -19.33 -0.13
N ILE A 77 -8.60 -19.42 0.70
CA ILE A 77 -9.18 -20.69 1.13
C ILE A 77 -10.22 -21.13 0.09
N LEU A 78 -10.00 -22.30 -0.52
CA LEU A 78 -10.98 -22.94 -1.41
C LEU A 78 -12.07 -23.60 -0.57
N THR A 79 -13.25 -22.98 -0.50
CA THR A 79 -14.40 -23.45 0.28
C THR A 79 -15.17 -24.58 -0.39
N GLN A 80 -15.10 -24.69 -1.72
CA GLN A 80 -15.76 -25.72 -2.51
C GLN A 80 -14.74 -26.53 -3.32
N ASP A 81 -15.05 -27.80 -3.57
CA ASP A 81 -14.18 -28.70 -4.34
C ASP A 81 -14.18 -28.39 -5.84
N ALA A 82 -15.19 -27.64 -6.32
CA ALA A 82 -15.32 -27.20 -7.71
C ALA A 82 -14.35 -26.07 -8.12
N GLY A 83 -13.50 -25.57 -7.21
CA GLY A 83 -12.48 -24.56 -7.50
C GLY A 83 -12.95 -23.11 -7.33
N ASP A 84 -14.25 -22.86 -7.29
CA ASP A 84 -14.78 -21.52 -7.01
C ASP A 84 -14.64 -21.19 -5.52
N SER A 85 -13.92 -20.09 -5.23
CA SER A 85 -13.61 -19.63 -3.86
C SER A 85 -14.42 -18.40 -3.45
N PHE A 86 -15.37 -18.00 -4.30
CA PHE A 86 -16.11 -16.76 -4.11
C PHE A 86 -17.55 -17.10 -3.75
N LEU A 87 -18.02 -16.55 -2.64
CA LEU A 87 -19.44 -16.54 -2.33
C LEU A 87 -20.02 -15.22 -2.81
N VAL A 88 -20.95 -15.28 -3.73
CA VAL A 88 -21.67 -14.11 -4.20
C VAL A 88 -23.08 -14.09 -3.62
N GLY A 89 -23.60 -12.89 -3.37
CA GLY A 89 -24.98 -12.74 -2.94
C GLY A 89 -25.57 -11.40 -3.29
N TRP A 90 -26.89 -11.39 -3.43
CA TRP A 90 -27.67 -10.22 -3.79
C TRP A 90 -29.09 -10.31 -3.23
N LYS A 91 -29.77 -9.18 -3.20
CA LYS A 91 -31.21 -9.12 -2.93
C LYS A 91 -31.96 -9.10 -4.25
N THR A 92 -32.98 -9.95 -4.37
CA THR A 92 -33.93 -9.89 -5.49
C THR A 92 -34.86 -8.69 -5.31
N SER A 93 -35.54 -8.24 -6.38
CA SER A 93 -36.57 -7.20 -6.32
C SER A 93 -37.69 -7.49 -5.31
N THR A 94 -37.92 -8.76 -4.97
CA THR A 94 -38.85 -9.23 -3.93
C THR A 94 -38.31 -9.11 -2.51
N GLY A 95 -37.08 -8.61 -2.33
CA GLY A 95 -36.38 -8.52 -1.04
C GLY A 95 -35.79 -9.85 -0.56
N LYS A 96 -35.95 -10.95 -1.32
CA LYS A 96 -35.38 -12.26 -0.95
C LYS A 96 -33.87 -12.29 -1.17
N PHE A 97 -33.15 -12.78 -0.17
CA PHE A 97 -31.71 -13.05 -0.26
C PHE A 97 -31.44 -14.27 -1.15
N VAL A 98 -30.58 -14.10 -2.14
CA VAL A 98 -30.08 -15.16 -3.01
C VAL A 98 -28.56 -15.17 -2.91
N HIS A 99 -27.98 -16.36 -2.84
CA HIS A 99 -26.54 -16.55 -2.82
C HIS A 99 -26.14 -17.67 -3.78
N SER A 100 -24.93 -17.58 -4.31
CA SER A 100 -24.32 -18.64 -5.13
C SER A 100 -22.82 -18.70 -4.87
N TRP A 101 -22.23 -19.86 -5.10
CA TRP A 101 -20.78 -20.05 -5.08
C TRP A 101 -20.12 -19.80 -6.44
N HIS A 102 -20.90 -19.48 -7.48
CA HIS A 102 -20.39 -19.24 -8.82
C HIS A 102 -20.45 -17.74 -9.15
N TYR A 103 -19.31 -17.16 -9.52
CA TYR A 103 -19.22 -15.74 -9.90
C TYR A 103 -20.14 -15.39 -11.08
N ILE A 104 -20.30 -16.34 -12.02
CA ILE A 104 -21.10 -16.16 -13.25
C ILE A 104 -22.56 -15.80 -12.90
N ASP A 105 -23.10 -16.33 -11.81
CA ASP A 105 -24.48 -16.06 -11.42
C ASP A 105 -24.68 -14.61 -10.97
N LEU A 106 -23.66 -13.99 -10.36
CA LEU A 106 -23.67 -12.58 -10.01
C LEU A 106 -23.60 -11.70 -11.26
N ASP A 107 -22.72 -12.04 -12.21
CA ASP A 107 -22.58 -11.27 -13.44
C ASP A 107 -23.88 -11.28 -14.26
N GLY A 108 -24.49 -12.46 -14.42
CA GLY A 108 -25.80 -12.59 -15.05
C GLY A 108 -26.91 -11.81 -14.31
N PHE A 109 -26.90 -11.79 -12.98
CA PHE A 109 -27.83 -10.97 -12.21
C PHE A 109 -27.64 -9.46 -12.48
N LEU A 110 -26.40 -8.99 -12.54
CA LEU A 110 -26.04 -7.58 -12.74
C LEU A 110 -26.31 -7.10 -14.18
N GLU A 111 -26.28 -7.98 -15.17
CA GLU A 111 -26.70 -7.67 -16.54
C GLU A 111 -28.20 -7.38 -16.63
N VAL A 112 -29.01 -8.18 -15.94
CA VAL A 112 -30.48 -8.06 -15.94
C VAL A 112 -30.95 -6.94 -15.01
N ASN A 113 -30.25 -6.71 -13.89
CA ASN A 113 -30.65 -5.73 -12.87
C ASN A 113 -29.64 -4.57 -12.80
N GLN A 114 -29.65 -3.72 -13.85
CA GLN A 114 -28.91 -2.46 -13.89
C GLN A 114 -29.46 -1.49 -12.84
N THR A 115 -29.00 -1.64 -11.61
CA THR A 115 -29.44 -0.77 -10.51
C THR A 115 -28.48 0.40 -10.44
N GLU A 116 -28.94 1.61 -10.78
CA GLU A 116 -28.25 2.83 -10.40
C GLU A 116 -28.31 2.94 -8.88
N LEU A 117 -27.26 2.46 -8.21
CA LEU A 117 -27.16 2.52 -6.75
C LEU A 117 -26.94 3.98 -6.34
N ASP A 118 -27.83 4.54 -5.51
CA ASP A 118 -27.55 5.79 -4.81
C ASP A 118 -26.53 5.53 -3.68
N ARG A 119 -25.26 5.50 -4.08
CA ARG A 119 -24.13 5.15 -3.21
C ARG A 119 -24.01 6.10 -2.02
N ARG A 120 -24.38 7.37 -2.19
CA ARG A 120 -24.30 8.37 -1.13
C ARG A 120 -25.34 8.13 -0.05
N ALA A 121 -26.53 7.70 -0.43
CA ALA A 121 -27.57 7.31 0.53
C ALA A 121 -27.21 6.00 1.26
N ILE A 122 -26.68 5.02 0.52
CA ILE A 122 -26.34 3.69 1.06
C ILE A 122 -25.15 3.77 2.04
N TYR A 123 -24.09 4.48 1.68
CA TYR A 123 -22.82 4.53 2.45
C TYR A 123 -22.65 5.84 3.24
N LYS A 124 -23.74 6.39 3.78
CA LYS A 124 -23.72 7.65 4.55
C LYS A 124 -22.82 7.61 5.80
N ASP A 125 -22.57 6.41 6.33
CA ASP A 125 -21.76 6.12 7.51
C ASP A 125 -20.27 5.91 7.18
N VAL A 126 -19.91 5.83 5.89
CA VAL A 126 -18.54 5.53 5.46
C VAL A 126 -17.84 6.81 4.99
N PRO A 127 -16.64 7.13 5.52
CA PRO A 127 -15.85 8.24 5.02
C PRO A 127 -15.59 8.09 3.52
N PHE A 128 -15.77 9.17 2.77
CA PHE A 128 -15.51 9.18 1.33
C PHE A 128 -14.73 10.41 0.90
N LYS A 129 -14.01 10.26 -0.21
CA LYS A 129 -13.27 11.33 -0.89
C LYS A 129 -13.84 11.50 -2.29
N THR A 130 -13.95 12.75 -2.73
CA THR A 130 -14.40 13.04 -4.10
C THR A 130 -13.23 12.99 -5.07
N GLN A 131 -13.49 12.75 -6.35
CA GLN A 131 -12.45 12.76 -7.37
C GLN A 131 -11.65 14.08 -7.40
N GLU A 132 -12.30 15.20 -7.13
CA GLU A 132 -11.63 16.51 -7.05
C GLU A 132 -10.65 16.56 -5.89
N GLN A 133 -11.02 16.07 -4.69
CA GLN A 133 -10.10 16.00 -3.55
C GLN A 133 -8.91 15.09 -3.84
N VAL A 134 -9.13 13.95 -4.49
CA VAL A 134 -8.06 13.05 -4.91
C VAL A 134 -7.12 13.74 -5.90
N LYS A 135 -7.68 14.43 -6.91
CA LYS A 135 -6.89 15.21 -7.90
C LYS A 135 -6.11 16.35 -7.27
N LEU A 136 -6.71 17.08 -6.33
CA LEU A 136 -6.05 18.18 -5.60
C LEU A 136 -4.88 17.66 -4.75
N ASN A 137 -5.08 16.57 -4.01
CA ASN A 137 -4.01 15.95 -3.21
C ASN A 137 -2.87 15.42 -4.10
N ALA A 138 -3.21 14.78 -5.23
CA ALA A 138 -2.22 14.32 -6.21
C ALA A 138 -1.47 15.49 -6.86
N ALA A 139 -2.16 16.58 -7.18
CA ALA A 139 -1.57 17.79 -7.76
C ALA A 139 -0.63 18.49 -6.76
N ALA A 140 -1.03 18.58 -5.48
CA ALA A 140 -0.19 19.14 -4.41
C ALA A 140 1.10 18.32 -4.23
N TYR A 141 0.97 17.00 -4.14
CA TYR A 141 2.11 16.09 -4.05
C TYR A 141 3.04 16.19 -5.28
N ALA A 142 2.46 16.26 -6.49
CA ALA A 142 3.22 16.45 -7.71
C ALA A 142 3.93 17.82 -7.77
N ALA A 143 3.29 18.89 -7.29
CA ALA A 143 3.88 20.22 -7.22
C ALA A 143 5.08 20.25 -6.27
N GLU A 144 5.00 19.56 -5.13
CA GLU A 144 6.11 19.42 -4.17
C GLU A 144 7.30 18.68 -4.80
N ARG A 145 7.05 17.53 -5.45
CA ARG A 145 8.06 16.78 -6.22
C ARG A 145 8.71 17.63 -7.32
N ARG A 146 7.93 18.43 -8.06
CA ARG A 146 8.45 19.34 -9.09
C ARG A 146 9.33 20.43 -8.49
N ARG A 147 8.99 20.95 -7.31
CA ARG A 147 9.81 21.95 -6.61
C ARG A 147 11.14 21.35 -6.18
N GLN A 148 11.14 20.15 -5.60
CA GLN A 148 12.36 19.43 -5.24
C GLN A 148 13.26 19.19 -6.46
N ASN A 149 12.67 18.72 -7.58
CA ASN A 149 13.42 18.52 -8.82
C ASN A 149 13.97 19.83 -9.42
N ARG A 150 13.24 20.95 -9.30
CA ARG A 150 13.75 22.25 -9.74
C ARG A 150 14.98 22.67 -8.92
N TYR A 151 14.93 22.56 -7.60
CA TYR A 151 16.10 22.87 -6.76
C TYR A 151 17.33 22.04 -7.15
N LEU A 152 17.16 20.72 -7.33
CA LEU A 152 18.25 19.85 -7.74
C LEU A 152 18.84 20.25 -9.10
N LYS A 153 18.00 20.54 -10.09
CA LYS A 153 18.43 21.01 -11.41
C LYS A 153 19.16 22.36 -11.34
N THR A 154 18.69 23.30 -10.52
CA THR A 154 19.35 24.60 -10.35
C THR A 154 20.73 24.46 -9.73
N ILE A 155 20.87 23.63 -8.69
CA ILE A 155 22.17 23.34 -8.07
C ILE A 155 23.14 22.76 -9.11
N LEU A 156 22.68 21.77 -9.89
CA LEU A 156 23.50 21.17 -10.96
C LEU A 156 23.88 22.20 -12.04
N LEU A 157 22.96 23.06 -12.47
CA LEU A 157 23.23 24.08 -13.49
C LEU A 157 24.25 25.13 -13.00
N VAL A 158 24.10 25.61 -11.76
CA VAL A 158 25.06 26.56 -11.17
C VAL A 158 26.45 25.93 -11.10
N TRP A 159 26.53 24.67 -10.67
CA TRP A 159 27.81 23.99 -10.53
C TRP A 159 28.46 23.66 -11.88
N LEU A 160 27.68 23.24 -12.88
CA LEU A 160 28.21 22.75 -14.16
C LEU A 160 28.40 23.86 -15.20
N VAL A 161 27.71 24.99 -15.06
CA VAL A 161 27.75 26.10 -16.05
C VAL A 161 28.26 27.38 -15.42
N VAL A 162 27.62 27.87 -14.36
CA VAL A 162 27.92 29.22 -13.82
C VAL A 162 29.32 29.29 -13.23
N VAL A 163 29.74 28.27 -12.47
CA VAL A 163 31.08 28.24 -11.88
C VAL A 163 32.17 28.17 -12.97
N PRO A 164 32.14 27.23 -13.94
CA PRO A 164 33.09 27.21 -15.05
C PRO A 164 33.12 28.50 -15.89
N THR A 165 31.95 29.06 -16.23
CA THR A 165 31.88 30.30 -17.00
C THR A 165 32.44 31.50 -16.23
N GLY A 166 32.18 31.58 -14.91
CA GLY A 166 32.75 32.63 -14.06
C GLY A 166 34.28 32.60 -14.05
N ILE A 167 34.88 31.40 -13.99
CA ILE A 167 36.33 31.23 -14.07
C ILE A 167 36.86 31.72 -15.43
N ALA A 168 36.22 31.31 -16.53
CA ALA A 168 36.61 31.72 -17.88
C ALA A 168 36.51 33.24 -18.11
N LEU A 169 35.53 33.92 -17.50
CA LEU A 169 35.38 35.38 -17.61
C LEU A 169 36.45 36.13 -16.80
N ILE A 170 36.82 35.63 -15.62
CA ILE A 170 37.93 36.20 -14.84
C ILE A 170 39.24 36.03 -15.61
N GLU A 171 39.40 34.93 -16.34
CA GLU A 171 40.53 34.71 -17.24
C GLU A 171 40.58 35.70 -18.40
N TYR A 172 39.43 36.04 -18.99
CA TYR A 172 39.37 36.93 -20.15
C TYR A 172 39.50 38.43 -19.81
N PHE A 173 38.92 38.89 -18.69
CA PHE A 173 38.88 40.32 -18.33
C PHE A 173 39.85 40.72 -17.20
N GLY A 174 40.40 39.75 -16.47
CA GLY A 174 41.35 39.99 -15.40
C GLY A 174 42.78 40.11 -15.94
N PRO A 175 43.68 40.76 -15.19
CA PRO A 175 45.12 40.54 -15.36
C PRO A 175 45.44 39.04 -15.32
N ASP A 176 46.36 38.55 -16.15
CA ASP A 176 46.69 37.12 -16.30
C ASP A 176 46.94 36.38 -14.96
N TRP A 177 47.44 37.10 -13.96
CA TRP A 177 47.69 36.56 -12.62
C TRP A 177 46.42 36.31 -11.78
N LEU A 178 45.33 37.05 -12.03
CA LEU A 178 44.03 36.88 -11.36
C LEU A 178 43.26 35.68 -11.89
N ALA A 179 43.38 35.41 -13.19
CA ALA A 179 42.90 34.20 -13.84
C ALA A 179 43.47 32.95 -13.18
N LEU A 180 44.79 32.95 -12.98
CA LEU A 180 45.52 31.86 -12.34
C LEU A 180 45.08 31.66 -10.89
N ILE A 181 44.88 32.73 -10.11
CA ILE A 181 44.40 32.64 -8.73
C ILE A 181 42.95 32.10 -8.68
N ALA A 182 42.07 32.55 -9.57
CA ALA A 182 40.69 32.08 -9.63
C ALA A 182 40.59 30.61 -10.06
N LEU A 183 41.40 30.20 -11.04
CA LEU A 183 41.52 28.81 -11.47
C LEU A 183 42.06 27.95 -10.31
N VAL A 184 43.13 28.37 -9.65
CA VAL A 184 43.71 27.65 -8.50
C VAL A 184 42.73 27.57 -7.34
N LEU A 185 41.97 28.63 -7.03
CA LEU A 185 40.96 28.59 -5.99
C LEU A 185 39.77 27.70 -6.36
N SER A 186 39.32 27.71 -7.61
CA SER A 186 38.23 26.83 -8.05
C SER A 186 38.66 25.36 -8.09
N LEU A 187 39.87 25.07 -8.57
CA LEU A 187 40.48 23.74 -8.56
C LEU A 187 40.84 23.31 -7.14
N TRP A 188 41.20 24.22 -6.24
CA TRP A 188 41.39 23.94 -4.83
C TRP A 188 40.05 23.68 -4.14
N GLN A 189 38.98 24.37 -4.49
CA GLN A 189 37.67 24.18 -3.86
C GLN A 189 36.98 22.92 -4.40
N ALA A 190 37.07 22.67 -5.71
CA ALA A 190 36.71 21.41 -6.35
C ALA A 190 37.62 20.27 -5.90
N GLY A 191 38.91 20.55 -5.71
CA GLY A 191 39.92 19.64 -5.20
C GLY A 191 39.78 19.38 -3.71
N LYS A 192 39.28 20.29 -2.88
CA LYS A 192 38.98 20.07 -1.46
C LYS A 192 37.69 19.30 -1.28
N ALA A 193 36.67 19.60 -2.11
CA ALA A 193 35.46 18.79 -2.20
C ALA A 193 35.79 17.38 -2.72
N GLY A 194 36.64 17.28 -3.75
CA GLY A 194 37.11 16.05 -4.36
C GLY A 194 38.09 15.27 -3.49
N TYR A 195 38.96 15.92 -2.73
CA TYR A 195 39.91 15.31 -1.79
C TYR A 195 39.19 14.88 -0.51
N GLY A 196 38.14 15.59 -0.09
CA GLY A 196 37.18 15.08 0.90
C GLY A 196 36.43 13.84 0.43
N LEU A 197 36.28 13.66 -0.90
CA LEU A 197 35.71 12.47 -1.54
C LEU A 197 36.74 11.36 -1.85
N TRP A 198 38.03 11.68 -2.02
CA TRP A 198 39.04 10.78 -2.61
C TRP A 198 40.24 10.49 -1.69
N HIS A 199 40.60 11.38 -0.75
CA HIS A 199 41.63 11.08 0.23
C HIS A 199 41.03 10.17 1.31
N ASN A 200 41.53 8.94 1.33
CA ASN A 200 41.37 7.90 2.34
C ASN A 200 41.44 8.46 3.78
N SER A 201 40.38 9.10 4.22
CA SER A 201 39.98 9.04 5.61
C SER A 201 39.91 7.55 5.91
N LYS A 202 40.66 7.08 6.93
CA LYS A 202 40.53 5.69 7.42
C LYS A 202 39.03 5.39 7.38
N PRO A 203 38.59 4.36 6.64
CA PRO A 203 37.19 4.26 6.25
C PRO A 203 36.41 4.43 7.54
N SER A 204 35.52 5.42 7.54
CA SER A 204 34.87 5.82 8.78
C SER A 204 34.19 4.58 9.37
N PRO A 205 33.92 4.52 10.69
CA PRO A 205 33.20 3.36 11.26
C PRO A 205 31.95 3.00 10.43
N TRP A 206 31.29 4.00 9.84
CA TRP A 206 30.19 3.84 8.91
C TRP A 206 30.60 3.22 7.56
N GLU A 207 31.69 3.65 6.94
CA GLU A 207 32.17 3.08 5.66
C GLU A 207 32.70 1.66 5.83
N LYS A 208 33.37 1.36 6.96
CA LYS A 208 33.76 0.00 7.32
C LYS A 208 32.53 -0.88 7.54
N ALA A 209 31.52 -0.39 8.25
CA ALA A 209 30.27 -1.10 8.42
C ALA A 209 29.56 -1.32 7.07
N LYS A 210 29.60 -0.33 6.17
CA LYS A 210 29.05 -0.45 4.81
C LYS A 210 29.82 -1.47 3.97
N ALA A 211 31.14 -1.45 3.98
CA ALA A 211 31.98 -2.41 3.28
C ALA A 211 31.83 -3.83 3.84
N GLU A 212 31.71 -3.98 5.15
CA GLU A 212 31.43 -5.26 5.79
C GLU A 212 30.02 -5.76 5.46
N LYS A 213 29.02 -4.86 5.47
CA LYS A 213 27.67 -5.17 5.00
C LYS A 213 27.68 -5.62 3.54
N GLN A 214 28.42 -4.92 2.68
CA GLN A 214 28.55 -5.29 1.26
C GLN A 214 29.22 -6.66 1.12
N ARG A 215 30.34 -6.90 1.81
CA ARG A 215 31.01 -8.22 1.81
C ARG A 215 30.07 -9.33 2.26
N ARG A 216 29.25 -9.09 3.28
CA ARG A 216 28.22 -10.04 3.74
C ARG A 216 27.15 -10.24 2.68
N MET A 217 26.65 -9.17 2.06
CA MET A 217 25.69 -9.24 0.96
C MET A 217 26.24 -10.02 -0.23
N ASP A 218 27.46 -9.74 -0.68
CA ASP A 218 28.11 -10.42 -1.79
C ASP A 218 28.33 -11.91 -1.46
N HIS A 219 28.72 -12.20 -0.22
CA HIS A 219 28.84 -13.58 0.26
C HIS A 219 27.49 -14.30 0.27
N TYR A 220 26.43 -13.68 0.79
CA TYR A 220 25.08 -14.24 0.74
C TYR A 220 24.60 -14.42 -0.70
N PHE A 221 24.80 -13.42 -1.56
CA PHE A 221 24.42 -13.46 -2.96
C PHE A 221 25.07 -14.63 -3.69
N ASN A 222 26.38 -14.82 -3.52
CA ASN A 222 27.10 -15.97 -4.08
C ASN A 222 26.51 -17.31 -3.60
N HIS A 223 26.18 -17.42 -2.31
CA HIS A 223 25.54 -18.63 -1.79
C HIS A 223 24.11 -18.84 -2.33
N CYS A 224 23.38 -17.77 -2.60
CA CYS A 224 22.05 -17.83 -3.21
C CYS A 224 22.12 -18.26 -4.68
N GLU A 225 23.09 -17.77 -5.45
CA GLU A 225 23.30 -18.20 -6.85
C GLU A 225 23.64 -19.69 -6.97
N ARG A 226 24.36 -20.24 -5.99
CA ARG A 226 24.76 -21.67 -5.99
C ARG A 226 23.62 -22.62 -5.60
N ASN A 227 22.53 -22.11 -5.03
CA ASN A 227 21.34 -22.90 -4.68
C ASN A 227 20.05 -22.09 -4.88
N PRO A 228 19.64 -21.86 -6.14
CA PRO A 228 18.47 -21.04 -6.44
C PRO A 228 17.17 -21.64 -5.90
N GLU A 229 17.04 -22.96 -5.89
CA GLU A 229 15.84 -23.66 -5.37
C GLU A 229 15.68 -23.49 -3.86
N GLY A 230 16.78 -23.67 -3.11
CA GLY A 230 16.78 -23.45 -1.65
C GLY A 230 16.51 -22.00 -1.29
N PHE A 231 17.04 -21.04 -2.06
CA PHE A 231 16.75 -19.63 -1.87
C PHE A 231 15.29 -19.29 -2.16
N ALA A 232 14.73 -19.79 -3.27
CA ALA A 232 13.31 -19.61 -3.60
C ALA A 232 12.40 -20.13 -2.48
N ARG A 233 12.73 -21.29 -1.91
CA ARG A 233 12.02 -21.85 -0.75
C ARG A 233 12.13 -20.96 0.48
N LEU A 234 13.34 -20.48 0.83
CA LEU A 234 13.54 -19.57 1.97
C LEU A 234 12.79 -18.25 1.80
N VAL A 235 12.76 -17.71 0.59
CA VAL A 235 11.99 -16.51 0.24
C VAL A 235 10.50 -16.76 0.45
N SER A 236 9.98 -17.89 -0.05
CA SER A 236 8.59 -18.30 0.19
C SER A 236 8.27 -18.42 1.69
N ASP A 237 9.11 -19.13 2.46
CA ASP A 237 8.93 -19.30 3.91
C ASP A 237 8.98 -17.97 4.68
N ASN A 238 9.79 -17.01 4.22
CA ASN A 238 9.84 -15.65 4.78
C ASN A 238 8.54 -14.90 4.51
N PHE A 239 8.04 -14.91 3.26
CA PHE A 239 6.78 -14.27 2.93
C PHE A 239 5.61 -14.86 3.72
N GLU A 240 5.56 -16.19 3.90
CA GLU A 240 4.53 -16.82 4.72
C GLU A 240 4.59 -16.36 6.19
N ARG A 241 5.79 -16.27 6.77
CA ARG A 241 5.98 -15.78 8.15
C ARG A 241 5.57 -14.32 8.28
N GLU A 242 5.97 -13.48 7.34
CA GLU A 242 5.60 -12.05 7.32
C GLU A 242 4.08 -11.86 7.18
N ALA A 243 3.41 -12.65 6.34
CA ALA A 243 1.95 -12.62 6.20
C ALA A 243 1.23 -13.00 7.50
N VAL A 244 1.69 -14.05 8.18
CA VAL A 244 1.16 -14.46 9.49
C VAL A 244 1.37 -13.36 10.54
N GLU A 245 2.56 -12.77 10.58
CA GLU A 245 2.86 -11.70 11.53
C GLU A 245 2.03 -10.44 11.25
N ARG A 246 1.83 -10.08 9.98
CA ARG A 246 0.96 -8.96 9.57
C ARG A 246 -0.49 -9.22 10.00
N THR A 247 -1.05 -10.37 9.64
CA THR A 247 -2.42 -10.76 10.02
C THR A 247 -2.62 -10.69 11.53
N ARG A 248 -1.65 -11.20 12.30
CA ARG A 248 -1.68 -11.14 13.77
C ARG A 248 -1.64 -9.70 14.29
N LYS A 249 -0.70 -8.88 13.82
CA LYS A 249 -0.58 -7.47 14.22
C LYS A 249 -1.85 -6.67 13.91
N GLU A 250 -2.49 -6.96 12.77
CA GLU A 250 -3.75 -6.33 12.39
C GLU A 250 -4.90 -6.75 13.31
N ALA A 251 -5.04 -8.05 13.61
CA ALA A 251 -6.02 -8.54 14.56
C ALA A 251 -5.82 -7.93 15.95
N ASP A 252 -4.57 -7.86 16.43
CA ASP A 252 -4.21 -7.24 17.70
C ASP A 252 -4.56 -5.74 17.71
N ALA A 253 -4.24 -5.00 16.64
CA ALA A 253 -4.57 -3.58 16.52
C ALA A 253 -6.09 -3.32 16.52
N LEU A 254 -6.87 -4.17 15.83
CA LEU A 254 -8.33 -4.09 15.83
C LEU A 254 -8.91 -4.41 17.21
N SER A 255 -8.38 -5.44 17.89
CA SER A 255 -8.82 -5.80 19.24
C SER A 255 -8.57 -4.66 20.23
N ALA A 256 -7.40 -4.01 20.15
CA ALA A 256 -7.04 -2.87 20.98
C ALA A 256 -7.97 -1.67 20.72
N LYS A 257 -8.33 -1.42 19.45
CA LYS A 257 -9.28 -0.37 19.07
C LYS A 257 -10.66 -0.62 19.69
N LEU A 258 -11.19 -1.85 19.59
CA LEU A 258 -12.48 -2.22 20.18
C LEU A 258 -12.50 -2.05 21.71
N VAL A 259 -11.44 -2.46 22.40
CA VAL A 259 -11.31 -2.26 23.86
C VAL A 259 -11.32 -0.78 24.24
N MET A 260 -10.67 0.07 23.43
CA MET A 260 -10.61 1.52 23.68
C MET A 260 -11.96 2.21 23.41
N GLU A 261 -12.71 1.78 22.40
CA GLU A 261 -14.06 2.28 22.10
C GLU A 261 -15.05 1.86 23.20
N GLY A 262 -15.07 0.57 23.59
CA GLY A 262 -15.93 0.11 24.70
C GLY A 262 -15.63 0.78 26.05
N ARG A 263 -14.38 1.17 26.31
CA ARG A 263 -14.01 1.94 27.52
C ARG A 263 -14.46 3.40 27.48
N ARG A 264 -14.63 4.00 26.30
CA ARG A 264 -15.18 5.37 26.17
C ARG A 264 -16.68 5.38 26.41
N ASP A 265 -17.40 4.41 25.86
CA ASP A 265 -18.86 4.33 25.99
C ASP A 265 -19.26 3.98 27.44
N GLY A 266 -18.48 3.13 28.12
CA GLY A 266 -18.67 2.83 29.54
C GLY A 266 -18.38 4.00 30.49
N LYS A 267 -17.60 5.02 30.07
CA LYS A 267 -17.36 6.25 30.86
C LYS A 267 -18.44 7.33 30.64
N GLN A 268 -19.14 7.32 29.51
CA GLN A 268 -20.21 8.28 29.25
C GLN A 268 -21.53 7.92 29.95
N ASN A 269 -21.73 6.65 30.32
CA ASN A 269 -22.92 6.20 31.06
C ASN A 269 -22.80 6.30 32.60
N THR A 270 -21.74 6.91 33.12
CA THR A 270 -21.52 7.11 34.57
C THR A 270 -21.35 8.59 34.94
N SER A 271 -21.94 9.51 34.18
CA SER A 271 -21.97 10.95 34.49
C SER A 271 -23.39 11.48 34.49
#